data_AF-A0A962Z7D4-F1
#
_entry.id   AF-A0A962Z7D4-F1
#
_cell.length_a   1.000
_cell.length_b   1.000
_cell.length_c   1.000
_cell.angle_alpha   90.00
_cell.angle_beta   90.00
_cell.angle_gamma   90.00
#
_symmetry.space_group_name_H-M   'P 1'
#
loop_
_entity.id
_entity.type
_entity.pdbx_description
1 polymer ?
#
loop_
_entity_poly.entity_id
_entity_poly.type
_entity_poly.pdbx_seq_one_letter_code
_entity_poly.pdbx_strand_id
1 'polypeptide(L)'
;MSLEPLEPAELRRRCDPAALGFATTASLDPVDGLIGQRRALDALEFGTGLDARGYNIFVLGTPGSGRHNAVRRFLEEKARNRSTPPDRVYLHNFDEPHRPRAIALPPGSGPELATGLDELVDTLGTAMPAVFESDDYQEQRGAIEQEFKQAQEKSFKTVAERAKSEGLALGRTQNGFTIVPVNGDGEMLEPEQFQQLAEEEREAIQKKISVIQAELEAAMKSVPQLDKDRREKVRALNRRLAGIA
;
A
#
# COMPACT_ATOMS: atom_id res chain seq x y z
N MET A 1 91.27 10.93 -4.28
CA MET A 1 90.47 12.06 -3.77
C MET A 1 90.42 11.93 -2.25
N SER A 2 91.13 12.79 -1.53
CA SER A 2 91.02 12.91 -0.08
C SER A 2 89.64 13.50 0.22
N LEU A 3 88.84 12.80 1.03
CA LEU A 3 87.58 13.35 1.54
C LEU A 3 87.93 14.39 2.61
N GLU A 4 87.48 15.62 2.43
CA GLU A 4 87.59 16.65 3.46
C GLU A 4 86.59 16.35 4.59
N PRO A 5 87.03 16.32 5.85
CA PRO A 5 86.13 16.10 6.98
C PRO A 5 85.21 17.31 7.14
N LEU A 6 83.91 17.04 7.33
CA LEU A 6 82.91 18.07 7.63
C LEU A 6 83.07 18.58 9.07
N GLU A 7 82.95 19.89 9.25
CA GLU A 7 82.94 20.51 10.55
C GLU A 7 81.64 20.18 11.32
N PRO A 8 81.65 20.08 12.67
CA PRO A 8 80.44 19.77 13.45
C PRO A 8 79.25 20.72 13.21
N ALA A 9 79.51 21.94 12.74
CA ALA A 9 78.49 22.90 12.37
C ALA A 9 77.77 22.54 11.05
N GLU A 10 78.44 21.84 10.14
CA GLU A 10 77.92 21.41 8.83
C GLU A 10 77.10 20.12 8.93
N LEU A 11 77.27 19.36 10.02
CA LEU A 11 76.52 18.12 10.28
C LEU A 11 75.05 18.34 10.62
N ARG A 12 74.61 19.59 10.90
CA ARG A 12 73.20 19.90 11.17
C ARG A 12 72.78 21.25 10.60
N ARG A 13 71.62 21.26 9.95
CA ARG A 13 70.93 22.51 9.61
C ARG A 13 70.38 23.14 10.89
N ARG A 14 70.82 24.36 11.22
CA ARG A 14 70.25 25.15 12.31
C ARG A 14 69.26 26.16 11.75
N CYS A 15 68.08 26.24 12.37
CA CYS A 15 67.16 27.34 12.17
C CYS A 15 67.38 28.33 13.31
N ASP A 16 67.62 29.60 13.00
CA ASP A 16 67.67 30.66 14.01
C ASP A 16 66.23 31.05 14.40
N PRO A 17 65.79 30.82 15.65
CA PRO A 17 64.45 31.17 16.09
C PRO A 17 64.15 32.68 15.96
N ALA A 18 65.17 33.54 16.08
CA ALA A 18 65.00 34.98 15.97
C ALA A 18 64.59 35.40 14.54
N ALA A 19 64.96 34.61 13.53
CA ALA A 19 64.62 34.87 12.14
C ALA A 19 63.13 34.60 11.80
N LEU A 20 62.38 33.93 12.69
CA LEU A 20 60.98 33.58 12.46
C LEU A 20 60.01 34.75 12.73
N GLY A 21 60.42 35.76 13.50
CA GLY A 21 59.64 36.98 13.71
C GLY A 21 58.43 36.85 14.64
N PHE A 22 58.26 35.73 15.36
CA PHE A 22 57.21 35.53 16.35
C PHE A 22 57.72 34.80 17.59
N ALA A 23 57.10 35.06 18.75
CA ALA A 23 57.47 34.43 20.02
C ALA A 23 56.85 33.04 20.19
N THR A 24 55.59 32.86 19.78
CA THR A 24 54.88 31.57 19.83
C THR A 24 53.98 31.43 18.60
N THR A 25 53.64 30.19 18.23
CA THR A 25 52.71 29.93 17.12
C THR A 25 51.27 30.33 17.43
N ALA A 26 50.95 30.70 18.69
CA ALA A 26 49.61 31.15 19.07
C ALA A 26 49.27 32.54 18.51
N SER A 27 50.27 33.34 18.12
CA SER A 27 50.07 34.64 17.49
C SER A 27 49.97 34.58 15.96
N LEU A 28 50.01 33.38 15.37
CA LEU A 28 49.97 33.20 13.92
C LEU A 28 48.55 32.88 13.48
N ASP A 29 48.16 33.46 12.34
CA ASP A 29 46.93 33.08 11.68
C ASP A 29 47.04 31.62 11.18
N PRO A 30 45.99 30.80 11.37
CA PRO A 30 45.96 29.46 10.79
C PRO A 30 46.11 29.54 9.28
N VAL A 31 46.95 28.67 8.72
CA VAL A 31 47.03 28.54 7.27
C VAL A 31 45.81 27.75 6.78
N ASP A 32 45.09 28.31 5.83
CA ASP A 32 43.95 27.64 5.20
C ASP A 32 44.39 26.74 4.03
N GLY A 33 43.62 25.68 3.82
CA GLY A 33 43.85 24.72 2.73
C GLY A 33 44.98 23.72 2.95
N LEU A 34 45.45 23.13 1.85
CA LEU A 34 46.55 22.16 1.85
C LEU A 34 47.89 22.85 1.59
N ILE A 35 48.73 22.96 2.62
CA ILE A 35 50.08 23.56 2.49
C ILE A 35 50.95 22.70 1.58
N GLY A 36 51.50 23.31 0.52
CA GLY A 36 52.45 22.65 -0.38
C GLY A 36 51.86 21.60 -1.32
N GLN A 37 50.52 21.46 -1.39
CA GLN A 37 49.85 20.45 -2.23
C GLN A 37 48.97 21.09 -3.32
N ARG A 38 49.51 22.06 -4.06
CA ARG A 38 48.74 22.78 -5.10
C ARG A 38 48.08 21.84 -6.10
N ARG A 39 48.81 20.82 -6.59
CA ARG A 39 48.28 19.80 -7.49
C ARG A 39 47.04 19.07 -6.94
N ALA A 40 47.01 18.79 -5.63
CA ALA A 40 45.88 18.11 -5.00
C ALA A 40 44.67 19.03 -4.88
N LEU A 41 44.89 20.32 -4.57
CA LEU A 41 43.84 21.33 -4.55
C LEU A 41 43.23 21.52 -5.95
N ASP A 42 44.05 21.66 -6.99
CA ASP A 42 43.58 21.82 -8.37
C ASP A 42 42.71 20.62 -8.80
N ALA A 43 43.13 19.39 -8.43
CA ALA A 43 42.36 18.18 -8.71
C ALA A 43 41.03 18.12 -7.95
N LEU A 44 41.00 18.56 -6.69
CA LEU A 44 39.77 18.65 -5.91
C LEU A 44 38.81 19.70 -6.49
N GLU A 45 39.33 20.87 -6.88
CA GLU A 45 38.54 21.94 -7.48
C GLU A 45 37.92 21.51 -8.80
N PHE A 46 38.72 20.93 -9.70
CA PHE A 46 38.26 20.35 -10.95
C PHE A 46 37.20 19.26 -10.70
N GLY A 47 37.53 18.25 -9.90
CA GLY A 47 36.65 17.09 -9.70
C GLY A 47 35.32 17.45 -9.04
N THR A 48 35.31 18.41 -8.10
CA THR A 48 34.09 18.86 -7.43
C THR A 48 33.34 19.95 -8.22
N GLY A 49 33.96 20.54 -9.24
CA GLY A 49 33.33 21.46 -10.19
C GLY A 49 32.57 20.76 -11.31
N LEU A 50 32.84 19.47 -11.55
CA LEU A 50 32.10 18.66 -12.50
C LEU A 50 30.72 18.28 -11.94
N ASP A 51 29.65 18.78 -12.57
CA ASP A 51 28.28 18.35 -12.29
C ASP A 51 27.85 17.25 -13.25
N ALA A 52 28.51 16.10 -13.17
CA ALA A 52 28.27 14.95 -14.04
C ALA A 52 28.28 13.63 -13.24
N ARG A 53 27.32 12.74 -13.57
CA ARG A 53 27.26 11.41 -12.95
C ARG A 53 28.44 10.55 -13.39
N GLY A 54 28.91 9.69 -12.50
CA GLY A 54 30.00 8.73 -12.78
C GLY A 54 31.40 9.24 -12.47
N TYR A 55 31.55 10.51 -12.09
CA TYR A 55 32.82 11.07 -11.65
C TYR A 55 32.98 10.96 -10.13
N ASN A 56 34.05 10.30 -9.70
CA ASN A 56 34.41 10.17 -8.30
C ASN A 56 35.88 10.59 -8.12
N ILE A 57 36.20 11.19 -6.98
CA ILE A 57 37.58 11.57 -6.63
C ILE A 57 38.15 10.53 -5.69
N PHE A 58 39.33 10.02 -6.02
CA PHE A 58 40.13 9.16 -5.14
C PHE A 58 41.36 9.92 -4.64
N VAL A 59 41.59 9.90 -3.32
CA VAL A 59 42.67 10.65 -2.68
C VAL A 59 43.70 9.69 -2.09
N LEU A 60 44.92 9.74 -2.64
CA LEU A 60 46.07 8.94 -2.18
C LEU A 60 47.06 9.81 -1.40
N GLY A 61 47.64 9.27 -0.33
CA GLY A 61 48.71 9.93 0.40
C GLY A 61 49.34 9.03 1.46
N THR A 62 50.47 9.45 2.02
CA THR A 62 51.13 8.72 3.11
C THR A 62 50.28 8.73 4.38
N PRO A 63 50.30 7.66 5.20
CA PRO A 63 49.67 7.69 6.53
C PRO A 63 50.15 8.89 7.35
N GLY A 64 49.26 9.54 8.10
CA GLY A 64 49.58 10.72 8.91
C GLY A 64 49.63 12.06 8.14
N SER A 65 49.44 12.08 6.82
CA SER A 65 49.46 13.31 6.00
C SER A 65 48.32 14.31 6.25
N GLY A 66 47.35 14.00 7.11
CA GLY A 66 46.18 14.87 7.34
C GLY A 66 45.18 14.94 6.18
N ARG A 67 45.36 14.14 5.12
CA ARG A 67 44.57 14.20 3.87
C ARG A 67 43.05 14.21 4.06
N HIS A 68 42.52 13.41 5.00
CA HIS A 68 41.08 13.35 5.26
C HIS A 68 40.53 14.66 5.81
N ASN A 69 41.24 15.27 6.77
CA ASN A 69 40.83 16.54 7.36
C ASN A 69 40.84 17.65 6.31
N ALA A 70 41.90 17.70 5.51
CA ALA A 70 42.03 18.71 4.46
C ALA A 70 40.96 18.60 3.36
N VAL A 71 40.68 17.38 2.88
CA VAL A 71 39.59 17.14 1.91
C VAL A 71 38.24 17.50 2.52
N ARG A 72 37.99 17.13 3.78
CA ARG A 72 36.75 17.48 4.49
C ARG A 72 36.58 19.00 4.58
N ARG A 73 37.60 19.76 5.03
CA ARG A 73 37.54 21.23 5.12
C ARG A 73 37.22 21.85 3.76
N PHE A 74 37.90 21.42 2.70
CA PHE A 74 37.64 21.88 1.34
C PHE A 74 36.19 21.63 0.90
N LEU A 75 35.66 20.42 1.14
CA LEU A 75 34.29 20.07 0.77
C LEU A 75 33.24 20.83 1.60
N GLU A 76 33.49 21.05 2.90
CA GLU A 76 32.60 21.80 3.78
C GLU A 76 32.51 23.28 3.35
N GLU A 77 33.64 23.91 3.02
CA GLU A 77 33.66 25.28 2.49
C GLU A 77 32.91 25.38 1.15
N LYS A 78 33.11 24.42 0.24
CA LYS A 78 32.39 24.40 -1.03
C LYS A 78 30.89 24.14 -0.86
N ALA A 79 30.50 23.29 0.09
CA ALA A 79 29.10 22.95 0.36
C ALA A 79 28.30 24.12 0.95
N ARG A 80 28.92 24.97 1.79
CA ARG A 80 28.26 26.17 2.37
C ARG A 80 27.72 27.14 1.32
N ASN A 81 28.33 27.15 0.13
CA ASN A 81 27.95 28.01 -0.97
C ASN A 81 27.00 27.33 -1.98
N ARG A 82 26.52 26.12 -1.69
CA ARG A 82 25.58 25.37 -2.54
C ARG A 82 24.17 25.41 -1.96
N SER A 83 23.18 25.19 -2.83
CA SER A 83 21.80 25.00 -2.42
C SER A 83 21.68 23.78 -1.49
N THR A 84 20.85 23.90 -0.46
CA THR A 84 20.50 22.78 0.41
C THR A 84 19.97 21.61 -0.42
N PRO A 85 20.51 20.39 -0.26
CA PRO A 85 20.04 19.24 -1.01
C PRO A 85 18.59 18.90 -0.63
N PRO A 86 17.83 18.30 -1.56
CA PRO A 86 16.47 17.84 -1.26
C PRO A 86 16.50 16.72 -0.23
N ASP A 87 15.44 16.65 0.59
CA ASP A 87 15.21 15.50 1.46
C ASP A 87 14.91 14.28 0.60
N ARG A 88 15.55 13.14 0.90
CA ARG A 88 15.28 11.87 0.22
C ARG A 88 14.61 10.92 1.18
N VAL A 89 13.36 10.57 0.89
CA VAL A 89 12.56 9.68 1.74
C VAL A 89 12.10 8.46 0.96
N TYR A 90 11.85 7.39 1.72
CA TYR A 90 11.24 6.18 1.20
C TYR A 90 9.79 6.12 1.63
N LEU A 91 8.88 6.01 0.66
CA LEU A 91 7.47 5.76 0.90
C LEU A 91 7.16 4.28 0.74
N HIS A 92 6.25 3.78 1.56
CA HIS A 92 5.73 2.44 1.39
C HIS A 92 5.00 2.33 0.05
N ASN A 93 5.25 1.23 -0.66
CA ASN A 93 4.61 0.93 -1.93
C ASN A 93 3.55 -0.15 -1.70
N PHE A 94 2.27 0.23 -1.67
CA PHE A 94 1.18 -0.70 -1.40
C PHE A 94 1.03 -1.79 -2.48
N ASP A 95 1.44 -1.53 -3.72
CA ASP A 95 1.40 -2.50 -4.82
C ASP A 95 2.55 -3.52 -4.72
N GLU A 96 3.74 -3.06 -4.32
CA GLU A 96 4.94 -3.89 -4.16
C GLU A 96 5.64 -3.59 -2.81
N PRO A 97 5.18 -4.16 -1.68
CA PRO A 97 5.66 -3.81 -0.33
C PRO A 97 7.17 -3.95 -0.10
N HIS A 98 7.82 -4.85 -0.86
CA HIS A 98 9.26 -5.10 -0.81
C HIS A 98 10.08 -4.12 -1.66
N ARG A 99 9.42 -3.16 -2.35
CA ARG A 99 10.04 -2.14 -3.20
C ARG A 99 9.54 -0.75 -2.82
N PRO A 100 10.12 -0.13 -1.77
CA PRO A 100 9.74 1.22 -1.37
C PRO A 100 10.02 2.23 -2.48
N ARG A 101 9.19 3.26 -2.58
CA ARG A 101 9.35 4.34 -3.57
C ARG A 101 10.26 5.42 -2.99
N ALA A 102 11.40 5.66 -3.65
CA ALA A 102 12.28 6.77 -3.30
C ALA A 102 11.77 8.06 -3.97
N ILE A 103 11.53 9.09 -3.18
CA ILE A 103 11.15 10.41 -3.68
C ILE A 103 12.08 11.49 -3.13
N ALA A 104 12.18 12.59 -3.87
CA ALA A 104 12.89 13.79 -3.44
C ALA A 104 11.86 14.86 -3.05
N LEU A 105 12.04 15.46 -1.88
CA LEU A 105 11.20 16.51 -1.34
C LEU A 105 12.00 17.81 -1.23
N PRO A 106 11.31 18.97 -1.14
CA PRO A 106 11.97 20.21 -0.77
C PRO A 106 12.76 20.04 0.55
N PRO A 107 13.89 20.74 0.72
CA PRO A 107 14.71 20.61 1.92
C PRO A 107 13.91 20.92 3.19
N GLY A 108 13.96 20.01 4.17
CA GLY A 108 13.27 20.16 5.45
C GLY A 108 11.80 19.74 5.48
N SER A 109 11.21 19.32 4.36
CA SER A 109 9.81 18.88 4.29
C SER A 109 9.61 17.40 4.66
N GLY A 110 10.68 16.61 4.82
CA GLY A 110 10.59 15.20 5.20
C GLY A 110 9.85 14.96 6.53
N PRO A 111 10.20 15.66 7.63
CA PRO A 111 9.51 15.52 8.90
C PRO A 111 8.04 15.96 8.85
N GLU A 112 7.72 17.03 8.11
CA GLU A 112 6.35 17.52 7.95
C GLU A 112 5.46 16.47 7.26
N LEU A 113 5.98 15.83 6.19
CA LEU A 113 5.28 14.73 5.53
C LEU A 113 5.05 13.54 6.47
N ALA A 114 6.05 13.19 7.29
CA ALA A 114 5.93 12.10 8.24
C ALA A 114 4.81 12.37 9.27
N THR A 115 4.82 13.56 9.89
CA THR A 115 3.76 13.97 10.83
C THR A 115 2.39 14.02 10.16
N GLY A 116 2.28 14.57 8.95
CA GLY A 116 1.01 14.62 8.22
C GLY A 116 0.47 13.23 7.86
N LEU A 117 1.34 12.24 7.60
CA LEU A 117 0.92 10.86 7.36
C LEU A 117 0.44 10.18 8.66
N ASP A 118 1.11 10.43 9.78
CA ASP A 118 0.68 9.89 11.08
C ASP A 118 -0.71 10.45 11.46
N GLU A 119 -0.89 11.76 11.35
CA GLU A 119 -2.19 12.43 11.60
C GLU A 119 -3.29 11.93 10.65
N LEU A 120 -2.96 11.68 9.37
CA LEU A 120 -3.89 11.11 8.41
C LEU A 120 -4.33 9.71 8.82
N VAL A 121 -3.41 8.85 9.26
CA VAL A 121 -3.72 7.50 9.72
C VAL A 121 -4.64 7.54 10.95
N ASP A 122 -4.35 8.40 11.92
CA ASP A 122 -5.18 8.57 13.12
C ASP A 122 -6.59 9.09 12.75
N THR A 123 -6.65 10.06 11.84
CA THR A 123 -7.92 10.62 11.35
C THR A 123 -8.75 9.54 10.64
N LEU A 124 -8.15 8.77 9.73
CA LEU A 124 -8.83 7.67 9.05
C LEU A 124 -9.30 6.59 10.03
N GLY A 125 -8.54 6.34 11.09
CA GLY A 125 -8.92 5.41 12.15
C GLY A 125 -10.24 5.76 12.85
N THR A 126 -10.63 7.03 12.86
CA THR A 126 -11.88 7.51 13.48
C THR A 126 -12.97 7.83 12.46
N ALA A 127 -12.62 8.46 11.33
CA ALA A 127 -13.55 8.84 10.28
C ALA A 127 -14.17 7.63 9.56
N MET A 128 -13.37 6.58 9.28
CA MET A 128 -13.85 5.41 8.56
C MET A 128 -14.97 4.66 9.30
N PRO A 129 -14.83 4.29 10.60
CA PRO A 129 -15.92 3.72 11.35
C PRO A 129 -17.18 4.61 11.36
N ALA A 130 -17.02 5.91 11.59
CA ALA A 130 -18.16 6.84 11.64
C ALA A 130 -18.96 6.86 10.33
N VAL A 131 -18.30 6.79 9.18
CA VAL A 131 -18.98 6.69 7.87
C VAL A 131 -19.76 5.39 7.73
N PHE A 132 -19.22 4.26 8.18
CA PHE A 132 -19.91 2.96 8.16
C PHE A 132 -20.97 2.79 9.27
N GLU A 133 -20.96 3.65 10.28
CA GLU A 133 -22.01 3.73 11.30
C GLU A 133 -23.10 4.75 10.94
N SER A 134 -22.88 5.57 9.92
CA SER A 134 -23.84 6.60 9.49
C SER A 134 -25.17 6.01 9.05
N ASP A 135 -26.25 6.75 9.32
CA ASP A 135 -27.60 6.37 8.92
C ASP A 135 -27.71 6.19 7.39
N ASP A 136 -27.06 7.07 6.60
CA ASP A 136 -27.05 6.96 5.14
C ASP A 136 -26.47 5.62 4.65
N TYR A 137 -25.37 5.16 5.26
CA TYR A 137 -24.83 3.84 4.93
C TYR A 137 -25.77 2.71 5.32
N GLN A 138 -26.35 2.76 6.52
CA GLN A 138 -27.25 1.71 7.00
C GLN A 138 -28.53 1.63 6.17
N GLU A 139 -29.10 2.78 5.78
CA GLU A 139 -30.27 2.86 4.91
C GLU A 139 -29.98 2.28 3.52
N GLN A 140 -28.88 2.70 2.88
CA GLN A 140 -28.52 2.22 1.54
C GLN A 140 -28.17 0.73 1.55
N ARG A 141 -27.47 0.26 2.58
CA ARG A 141 -27.20 -1.17 2.75
C ARG A 141 -28.49 -1.95 2.99
N GLY A 142 -29.40 -1.41 3.81
CA GLY A 142 -30.73 -1.97 4.04
C GLY A 142 -31.55 -2.10 2.76
N ALA A 143 -31.50 -1.07 1.90
CA ALA A 143 -32.17 -1.09 0.60
C ALA A 143 -31.63 -2.21 -0.32
N ILE A 144 -30.31 -2.43 -0.35
CA ILE A 144 -29.70 -3.53 -1.12
C ILE A 144 -30.15 -4.90 -0.58
N GLU A 145 -30.21 -5.07 0.74
CA GLU A 145 -30.70 -6.31 1.36
C GLU A 145 -32.19 -6.54 1.08
N GLN A 146 -33.00 -5.49 1.10
CA GLN A 146 -34.42 -5.57 0.80
C GLN A 146 -34.66 -5.92 -0.67
N GLU A 147 -33.91 -5.32 -1.60
CA GLU A 147 -33.96 -5.64 -3.02
C GLU A 147 -33.64 -7.12 -3.27
N PHE A 148 -32.59 -7.64 -2.62
CA PHE A 148 -32.23 -9.05 -2.69
C PHE A 148 -33.35 -9.96 -2.17
N LYS A 149 -33.91 -9.66 -1.00
CA LYS A 149 -35.04 -10.44 -0.43
C LYS A 149 -36.25 -10.44 -1.37
N GLN A 150 -36.61 -9.28 -1.93
CA GLN A 150 -37.72 -9.17 -2.87
C GLN A 150 -37.48 -9.95 -4.16
N ALA A 151 -36.27 -9.92 -4.70
CA ALA A 151 -35.91 -10.68 -5.90
C ALA A 151 -35.96 -12.20 -5.64
N GLN A 152 -35.47 -12.63 -4.47
CA GLN A 152 -35.53 -14.01 -4.02
C GLN A 152 -36.98 -14.47 -3.83
N GLU A 153 -37.80 -13.72 -3.10
CA GLU A 153 -39.22 -14.01 -2.88
C GLU A 153 -39.99 -14.06 -4.19
N LYS A 154 -39.75 -13.11 -5.10
CA LYS A 154 -40.39 -13.10 -6.43
C LYS A 154 -40.09 -14.37 -7.22
N SER A 155 -38.85 -14.86 -7.17
CA SER A 155 -38.42 -16.09 -7.85
C SER A 155 -39.19 -17.32 -7.34
N PHE A 156 -39.41 -17.42 -6.03
CA PHE A 156 -40.20 -18.52 -5.44
C PHE A 156 -41.71 -18.32 -5.57
N LYS A 157 -42.20 -17.08 -5.54
CA LYS A 157 -43.63 -16.77 -5.66
C LYS A 157 -44.19 -17.19 -7.01
N THR A 158 -43.45 -16.97 -8.10
CA THR A 158 -43.86 -17.43 -9.43
C THR A 158 -44.02 -18.96 -9.49
N VAL A 159 -43.10 -19.70 -8.88
CA VAL A 159 -43.18 -21.17 -8.79
C VAL A 159 -44.35 -21.60 -7.90
N ALA A 160 -44.57 -20.93 -6.78
CA ALA A 160 -45.67 -21.23 -5.85
C ALA A 160 -47.06 -20.96 -6.47
N GLU A 161 -47.23 -19.87 -7.22
CA GLU A 161 -48.47 -19.56 -7.93
C GLU A 161 -48.77 -20.59 -9.04
N ARG A 162 -47.73 -21.00 -9.78
CA ARG A 162 -47.82 -22.06 -10.80
C ARG A 162 -48.20 -23.39 -10.16
N ALA A 163 -47.56 -23.75 -9.05
CA ALA A 163 -47.88 -24.94 -8.26
C ALA A 163 -49.35 -24.95 -7.85
N LYS A 164 -49.83 -23.84 -7.29
CA LYS A 164 -51.22 -23.72 -6.84
C LYS A 164 -52.23 -23.89 -7.98
N SER A 165 -51.92 -23.37 -9.18
CA SER A 165 -52.80 -23.51 -10.35
C SER A 165 -52.93 -24.96 -10.85
N GLU A 166 -51.97 -25.81 -10.50
CA GLU A 166 -51.91 -27.23 -10.90
C GLU A 166 -52.36 -28.20 -9.80
N GLY A 167 -52.83 -27.69 -8.65
CA GLY A 167 -53.20 -28.50 -7.49
C GLY A 167 -52.01 -29.00 -6.67
N LEU A 168 -50.91 -28.23 -6.67
CA LEU A 168 -49.67 -28.51 -5.96
C LEU A 168 -49.32 -27.35 -5.01
N ALA A 169 -48.49 -27.61 -4.01
CA ALA A 169 -47.97 -26.61 -3.07
C ALA A 169 -46.45 -26.72 -2.90
N LEU A 170 -45.82 -25.58 -2.61
CA LEU A 170 -44.39 -25.51 -2.27
C LEU A 170 -44.22 -25.75 -0.76
N GLY A 171 -43.75 -26.93 -0.38
CA GLY A 171 -43.42 -27.29 0.99
C GLY A 171 -41.96 -26.94 1.35
N ARG A 172 -41.71 -26.62 2.62
CA ARG A 172 -40.34 -26.51 3.17
C ARG A 172 -39.94 -27.84 3.80
N THR A 173 -38.75 -28.33 3.47
CA THR A 173 -38.13 -29.51 4.08
C THR A 173 -36.82 -29.13 4.77
N GLN A 174 -36.24 -30.04 5.54
CA GLN A 174 -34.92 -29.83 6.16
C GLN A 174 -33.81 -29.59 5.12
N ASN A 175 -34.00 -30.08 3.88
CA ASN A 175 -33.06 -29.95 2.78
C ASN A 175 -33.46 -28.86 1.77
N GLY A 176 -34.41 -27.97 2.11
CA GLY A 176 -34.79 -26.82 1.28
C GLY A 176 -36.28 -26.79 0.95
N PHE A 177 -36.61 -26.84 -0.33
CA PHE A 177 -37.99 -26.76 -0.83
C PHE A 177 -38.36 -28.02 -1.61
N THR A 178 -39.63 -28.44 -1.51
CA THR A 178 -40.18 -29.56 -2.29
C THR A 178 -41.57 -29.20 -2.81
N ILE A 179 -42.01 -29.86 -3.88
CA ILE A 179 -43.38 -29.74 -4.39
C ILE A 179 -44.19 -30.90 -3.86
N VAL A 180 -45.34 -30.61 -3.25
CA VAL A 180 -46.28 -31.61 -2.72
C VAL A 180 -47.66 -31.45 -3.35
N PRO A 181 -48.40 -32.54 -3.61
CA PRO A 181 -49.78 -32.45 -4.05
C PRO A 181 -50.71 -31.98 -2.93
N VAL A 182 -51.77 -31.25 -3.29
CA VAL A 182 -52.81 -30.81 -2.35
C VAL A 182 -54.19 -31.38 -2.72
N ASN A 183 -55.03 -31.60 -1.72
CA ASN A 183 -56.41 -32.03 -1.90
C ASN A 183 -57.30 -30.85 -2.35
N GLY A 184 -58.59 -31.13 -2.64
CA GLY A 184 -59.56 -30.11 -3.07
C GLY A 184 -59.81 -28.99 -2.06
N ASP A 185 -59.47 -29.21 -0.79
CA ASP A 185 -59.56 -28.24 0.31
C ASP A 185 -58.25 -27.45 0.52
N GLY A 186 -57.19 -27.76 -0.25
CA GLY A 186 -55.90 -27.09 -0.21
C GLY A 186 -54.91 -27.61 0.85
N GLU A 187 -55.23 -28.72 1.51
CA GLU A 187 -54.35 -29.39 2.48
C GLU A 187 -53.37 -30.33 1.79
N MET A 188 -52.18 -30.51 2.36
CA MET A 188 -51.14 -31.39 1.81
C MET A 188 -51.60 -32.85 1.83
N LEU A 189 -51.49 -33.52 0.69
CA LEU A 189 -51.75 -34.96 0.59
C LEU A 189 -50.57 -35.73 1.18
N GLU A 190 -50.85 -36.51 2.23
CA GLU A 190 -49.85 -37.42 2.79
C GLU A 190 -49.53 -38.54 1.79
N PRO A 191 -48.31 -39.12 1.81
CA PRO A 191 -47.88 -40.15 0.87
C PRO A 191 -48.84 -41.35 0.78
N GLU A 192 -49.49 -41.69 1.88
CA GLU A 192 -50.46 -42.80 2.00
C GLU A 192 -51.76 -42.51 1.25
N GLN A 193 -52.23 -41.25 1.26
CA GLN A 193 -53.43 -40.81 0.55
C GLN A 193 -53.15 -40.70 -0.96
N PHE A 194 -51.96 -40.25 -1.33
CA PHE A 194 -51.50 -40.23 -2.73
C PHE A 194 -51.41 -41.63 -3.34
N GLN A 195 -51.10 -42.66 -2.54
CA GLN A 195 -51.04 -44.06 -2.99
C GLN A 195 -52.42 -44.70 -3.22
N GLN A 196 -53.48 -44.15 -2.64
CA GLN A 196 -54.85 -44.66 -2.77
C GLN A 196 -55.58 -44.13 -4.01
N LEU A 197 -55.00 -43.14 -4.71
CA LEU A 197 -55.53 -42.59 -5.95
C LEU A 197 -55.42 -43.59 -7.11
N ALA A 198 -56.26 -43.42 -8.14
CA ALA A 198 -56.19 -44.25 -9.33
C ALA A 198 -54.85 -44.08 -10.06
N GLU A 199 -54.33 -45.13 -10.69
CA GLU A 199 -53.00 -45.12 -11.32
C GLU A 199 -52.87 -44.00 -12.38
N GLU A 200 -53.94 -43.75 -13.16
CA GLU A 200 -54.01 -42.67 -14.15
C GLU A 200 -53.90 -41.27 -13.50
N GLU A 201 -54.53 -41.07 -12.33
CA GLU A 201 -54.48 -39.79 -11.60
C GLU A 201 -53.09 -39.58 -10.98
N ARG A 202 -52.46 -40.65 -10.49
CA ARG A 202 -51.10 -40.61 -9.91
C ARG A 202 -50.06 -40.24 -10.97
N GLU A 203 -50.14 -40.84 -12.16
CA GLU A 203 -49.25 -40.50 -13.28
C GLU A 203 -49.41 -39.04 -13.73
N ALA A 204 -50.65 -38.55 -13.79
CA ALA A 204 -50.93 -37.16 -14.15
C ALA A 204 -50.34 -36.17 -13.13
N ILE A 205 -50.51 -36.43 -11.84
CA ILE A 205 -49.94 -35.59 -10.77
C ILE A 205 -48.41 -35.65 -10.77
N GLN A 206 -47.80 -36.83 -10.97
CA GLN A 206 -46.34 -36.96 -11.07
C GLN A 206 -45.74 -36.19 -12.24
N LYS A 207 -46.42 -36.15 -13.40
CA LYS A 207 -45.99 -35.30 -14.53
C LYS A 207 -46.05 -33.81 -14.19
N LYS A 208 -47.07 -33.36 -13.46
CA LYS A 208 -47.15 -31.95 -13.01
C LYS A 208 -46.07 -31.62 -11.98
N ILE A 209 -45.82 -32.53 -11.03
CA ILE A 209 -44.75 -32.38 -10.03
C ILE A 209 -43.40 -32.22 -10.73
N SER A 210 -43.06 -33.07 -11.70
CA SER A 210 -41.76 -33.00 -12.38
C SER A 210 -41.53 -31.70 -13.15
N VAL A 211 -42.57 -31.18 -13.82
CA VAL A 211 -42.51 -29.88 -14.52
C VAL A 211 -42.22 -28.74 -13.54
N ILE A 212 -42.98 -28.66 -12.45
CA ILE A 212 -42.83 -27.58 -11.46
C ILE A 212 -41.55 -27.73 -10.65
N GLN A 213 -41.10 -28.97 -10.40
CA GLN A 213 -39.83 -29.24 -9.75
C GLN A 213 -38.65 -28.75 -10.59
N ALA A 214 -38.71 -28.88 -11.92
CA ALA A 214 -37.72 -28.28 -12.82
C ALA A 214 -37.74 -26.73 -12.77
N GLU A 215 -38.92 -26.11 -12.67
CA GLU A 215 -39.04 -24.65 -12.47
C GLU A 215 -38.46 -24.20 -11.12
N LEU A 216 -38.72 -24.98 -10.05
CA LEU A 216 -38.15 -24.75 -8.72
C LEU A 216 -36.63 -24.85 -8.73
N GLU A 217 -36.07 -25.87 -9.40
CA GLU A 217 -34.62 -26.00 -9.57
C GLU A 217 -34.00 -24.82 -10.32
N ALA A 218 -34.68 -24.32 -11.36
CA ALA A 218 -34.24 -23.13 -12.09
C ALA A 218 -34.24 -21.88 -11.20
N ALA A 219 -35.29 -21.69 -10.39
CA ALA A 219 -35.35 -20.60 -9.40
C ALA A 219 -34.29 -20.74 -8.30
N MET A 220 -33.98 -21.97 -7.86
CA MET A 220 -32.88 -22.21 -6.92
C MET A 220 -31.52 -21.89 -7.53
N LYS A 221 -31.31 -22.19 -8.81
CA LYS A 221 -30.06 -21.88 -9.54
C LYS A 221 -29.82 -20.38 -9.71
N SER A 222 -30.85 -19.52 -9.64
CA SER A 222 -30.67 -18.07 -9.71
C SER A 222 -30.29 -17.42 -8.37
N VAL A 223 -30.52 -18.10 -7.23
CA VAL A 223 -30.18 -17.56 -5.89
C VAL A 223 -28.69 -17.23 -5.73
N PRO A 224 -27.74 -18.10 -6.14
CA PRO A 224 -26.31 -17.77 -6.08
C PRO A 224 -25.94 -16.52 -6.89
N GLN A 225 -26.59 -16.31 -8.05
CA GLN A 225 -26.36 -15.13 -8.88
C GLN A 225 -26.89 -13.87 -8.19
N LEU A 226 -28.10 -13.92 -7.61
CA LEU A 226 -28.65 -12.81 -6.82
C LEU A 226 -27.76 -12.46 -5.61
N ASP A 227 -27.16 -13.46 -4.94
CA ASP A 227 -26.25 -13.20 -3.82
C ASP A 227 -24.92 -12.57 -4.31
N LYS A 228 -24.44 -12.99 -5.48
CA LYS A 228 -23.28 -12.36 -6.13
C LYS A 228 -23.55 -10.88 -6.43
N ASP A 229 -24.69 -10.57 -7.04
CA ASP A 229 -25.09 -9.21 -7.38
C ASP A 229 -25.23 -8.33 -6.12
N ARG A 230 -25.83 -8.88 -5.05
CA ARG A 230 -25.91 -8.23 -3.73
C ARG A 230 -24.52 -7.88 -3.19
N ARG A 231 -23.58 -8.85 -3.21
CA ARG A 231 -22.20 -8.62 -2.74
C ARG A 231 -21.48 -7.56 -3.57
N GLU A 232 -21.70 -7.53 -4.88
CA GLU A 232 -21.12 -6.52 -5.77
C GLU A 232 -21.67 -5.13 -5.47
N LYS A 233 -22.98 -4.99 -5.25
CA LYS A 233 -23.61 -3.72 -4.83
C LYS A 233 -23.09 -3.24 -3.49
N VAL A 234 -22.96 -4.11 -2.48
CA VAL A 234 -22.37 -3.75 -1.18
C VAL A 234 -20.90 -3.34 -1.34
N ARG A 235 -20.11 -4.04 -2.15
CA ARG A 235 -18.72 -3.64 -2.43
C ARG A 235 -18.64 -2.27 -3.11
N ALA A 236 -19.52 -1.99 -4.07
CA ALA A 236 -19.58 -0.70 -4.74
C ALA A 236 -19.96 0.42 -3.77
N LEU A 237 -20.95 0.19 -2.90
CA LEU A 237 -21.33 1.10 -1.83
C LEU A 237 -20.15 1.41 -0.90
N ASN A 238 -19.46 0.38 -0.41
CA ASN A 238 -18.31 0.53 0.48
C ASN A 238 -17.19 1.35 -0.17
N ARG A 239 -16.88 1.09 -1.45
CA ARG A 239 -15.85 1.86 -2.17
C ARG A 239 -16.23 3.32 -2.35
N ARG A 240 -17.51 3.60 -2.66
CA ARG A 240 -17.99 4.95 -2.86
C ARG A 240 -17.88 5.76 -1.57
N LEU A 241 -18.30 5.19 -0.44
CA LEU A 241 -18.26 5.88 0.85
C LEU A 241 -16.83 6.02 1.39
N ALA A 242 -15.99 4.99 1.22
CA ALA A 242 -14.57 5.06 1.58
C ALA A 242 -13.78 6.08 0.74
N GLY A 243 -14.27 6.49 -0.43
CA GLY A 243 -13.64 7.55 -1.24
C GLY A 243 -14.10 8.97 -0.89
N ILE A 244 -15.10 9.11 -0.02
CA ILE A 244 -15.62 10.40 0.47
C ILE A 244 -15.05 10.74 1.86
N ALA A 245 -14.72 9.71 2.65
CA ALA A 245 -13.98 9.80 3.91
C ALA A 245 -12.52 10.24 3.66
#